data_AF-A0A9D0YGA4-F1
#
_entry.id   AF-A0A9D0YGA4-F1
#
_cell.length_a   1.000
_cell.length_b   1.000
_cell.length_c   1.000
_cell.angle_alpha   90.00
_cell.angle_beta   90.00
_cell.angle_gamma   90.00
#
_symmetry.space_group_name_H-M   'P 1'
#
loop_
_entity.id
_entity.type
_entity.pdbx_description
1 polymer ?
#
loop_
_entity_poly.entity_id
_entity_poly.type
_entity_poly.pdbx_seq_one_letter_code
_entity_poly.pdbx_strand_id
1 'polypeptide(L)'
;MKQFTLVFFCALLLTGCNDEKNQYQEYVFNLMKSDQDLIDYSLDPDETTQCIVDTSGKKMPGLFSWDPRRAPIYMGYTDLIKFKLYVSELSGHAAEKDDPNKKLSTLRETFGSAQALADAHRNFSESVLACFESLTSKTDPDNERLL
;
A
#
# COMPACT_ATOMS: atom_id res chain seq x y z
N MET A 1 12.51 -27.87 32.60
CA MET A 1 11.61 -27.75 31.42
C MET A 1 10.58 -26.62 31.60
N LYS A 2 11.01 -25.40 31.96
CA LYS A 2 10.14 -24.21 32.05
C LYS A 2 10.63 -23.03 31.19
N GLN A 3 11.85 -23.13 30.65
CA GLN A 3 12.48 -22.07 29.86
C GLN A 3 12.20 -22.21 28.35
N PHE A 4 11.89 -23.41 27.86
CA PHE A 4 11.57 -23.64 26.44
C PHE A 4 10.16 -23.14 26.07
N THR A 5 9.22 -23.07 27.02
CA THR A 5 7.85 -22.63 26.74
C THR A 5 7.76 -21.14 26.43
N LEU A 6 8.67 -20.33 26.99
CA LEU A 6 8.67 -18.88 26.79
C LEU A 6 9.22 -18.48 25.42
N VAL A 7 10.19 -19.25 24.89
CA VAL A 7 10.81 -19.00 23.57
C VAL A 7 9.81 -19.29 22.43
N PHE A 8 8.98 -20.31 22.57
CA PHE A 8 7.98 -20.65 21.53
C PHE A 8 6.83 -19.63 21.46
N PHE A 9 6.45 -19.04 22.60
CA PHE A 9 5.40 -18.01 22.64
C PHE A 9 5.89 -16.67 22.05
N CYS A 10 7.16 -16.32 22.23
CA CYS A 10 7.74 -15.13 21.59
C CYS A 10 7.85 -15.27 20.06
N ALA A 11 8.07 -16.47 19.53
CA ALA A 11 8.16 -16.69 18.08
C ALA A 11 6.82 -16.50 17.35
N LEU A 12 5.69 -16.84 18.00
CA LEU A 12 4.34 -16.68 17.44
C LEU A 12 3.85 -15.22 17.41
N LEU A 13 4.46 -14.33 18.22
CA LEU A 13 4.12 -12.90 18.22
C LEU A 13 4.80 -12.12 17.08
N LEU A 14 5.76 -12.72 16.39
CA LEU A 14 6.51 -12.06 15.30
C LEU A 14 5.84 -12.22 13.92
N THR A 15 4.84 -13.09 13.78
CA THR A 15 4.18 -13.34 12.48
C THR A 15 3.07 -12.34 12.14
N GLY A 16 2.37 -11.79 13.15
CA GLY A 16 1.20 -10.91 12.96
C GLY A 16 1.50 -9.45 12.56
N CYS A 17 2.57 -9.20 11.82
CA CYS A 17 2.86 -7.87 11.28
C CYS A 17 3.31 -7.91 9.82
N ASN A 18 3.91 -9.03 9.41
CA ASN A 18 4.23 -9.28 8.01
C ASN A 18 2.97 -9.56 7.19
N ASP A 19 1.96 -10.21 7.78
CA ASP A 19 0.75 -10.60 7.08
C ASP A 19 -0.04 -9.37 6.57
N GLU A 20 -0.18 -8.33 7.39
CA GLU A 20 -0.88 -7.09 7.01
C GLU A 20 -0.11 -6.30 5.97
N LYS A 21 1.24 -6.23 6.06
CA LYS A 21 2.08 -5.61 5.02
C LYS A 21 1.96 -6.38 3.70
N ASN A 22 1.99 -7.71 3.74
CA ASN A 22 1.86 -8.56 2.56
C ASN A 22 0.50 -8.39 1.90
N GLN A 23 -0.58 -8.33 2.69
CA GLN A 23 -1.91 -8.05 2.15
C GLN A 23 -1.97 -6.65 1.52
N TYR A 24 -1.39 -5.63 2.17
CA TYR A 24 -1.30 -4.30 1.59
C TYR A 24 -0.56 -4.32 0.24
N GLN A 25 0.57 -5.02 0.18
CA GLN A 25 1.36 -5.18 -1.05
C GLN A 25 0.57 -5.87 -2.16
N GLU A 26 -0.17 -6.93 -1.86
CA GLU A 26 -1.01 -7.64 -2.83
C GLU A 26 -2.07 -6.72 -3.45
N TYR A 27 -2.73 -5.88 -2.65
CA TYR A 27 -3.72 -4.94 -3.17
C TYR A 27 -3.09 -3.80 -3.98
N VAL A 28 -1.91 -3.30 -3.57
CA VAL A 28 -1.16 -2.31 -4.37
C VAL A 28 -0.78 -2.92 -5.72
N PHE A 29 -0.29 -4.17 -5.74
CA PHE A 29 0.03 -4.87 -6.98
C PHE A 29 -1.17 -4.98 -7.92
N ASN A 30 -2.34 -5.35 -7.39
CA ASN A 30 -3.56 -5.44 -8.18
C ASN A 30 -3.98 -4.08 -8.75
N LEU A 31 -3.85 -3.01 -7.97
CA LEU A 31 -4.11 -1.65 -8.45
C LEU A 31 -3.13 -1.26 -9.57
N MET A 32 -1.83 -1.48 -9.36
CA MET A 32 -0.78 -1.10 -10.31
C MET A 32 -0.83 -1.90 -11.61
N LYS A 33 -1.21 -3.18 -11.57
CA LYS A 33 -1.44 -3.99 -12.78
C LYS A 33 -2.50 -3.43 -13.73
N SER A 34 -3.49 -2.74 -13.18
CA SER A 34 -4.56 -2.09 -13.95
C SER A 34 -4.29 -0.62 -14.26
N ASP A 35 -3.16 -0.08 -13.81
CA ASP A 35 -2.83 1.33 -13.97
C ASP A 35 -2.26 1.60 -15.37
N GLN A 36 -2.87 2.55 -16.09
CA GLN A 36 -2.48 2.87 -17.46
C GLN A 36 -1.09 3.51 -17.53
N ASP A 37 -0.73 4.34 -16.55
CA ASP A 37 0.58 5.00 -16.56
C ASP A 37 1.69 3.94 -16.43
N LEU A 38 1.48 2.91 -15.60
CA LEU A 38 2.42 1.81 -15.47
C LEU A 38 2.67 1.10 -16.81
N ILE A 39 1.59 0.86 -17.56
CA ILE A 39 1.64 0.22 -18.89
C ILE A 39 2.36 1.13 -19.89
N ASP A 40 2.01 2.41 -19.92
CA ASP A 40 2.54 3.38 -20.87
C ASP A 40 4.05 3.60 -20.69
N TYR A 41 4.52 3.59 -19.44
CA TYR A 41 5.94 3.68 -19.11
C TYR A 41 6.67 2.33 -19.10
N SER A 42 6.00 1.22 -19.40
CA SER A 42 6.57 -0.14 -19.40
C SER A 42 7.31 -0.49 -18.10
N LEU A 43 6.79 -0.01 -16.96
CA LEU A 43 7.40 -0.29 -15.66
C LEU A 43 7.05 -1.70 -15.18
N ASP A 44 7.98 -2.33 -14.46
CA ASP A 44 7.73 -3.65 -13.87
C ASP A 44 6.72 -3.53 -12.70
N PRO A 45 5.61 -4.30 -12.73
CA PRO A 45 4.59 -4.23 -11.67
C PRO A 45 5.10 -4.62 -10.28
N ASP A 46 6.02 -5.58 -10.19
CA ASP A 46 6.55 -6.05 -8.90
C ASP A 46 7.51 -5.00 -8.31
N GLU A 47 8.44 -4.47 -9.10
CA GLU A 47 9.38 -3.42 -8.67
C GLU A 47 8.64 -2.13 -8.28
N THR A 48 7.64 -1.74 -9.08
CA THR A 48 6.80 -0.56 -8.81
C THR A 48 6.03 -0.73 -7.50
N THR A 49 5.40 -1.90 -7.32
CA THR A 49 4.65 -2.22 -6.09
C THR A 49 5.56 -2.18 -4.88
N GLN A 50 6.73 -2.83 -4.94
CA GLN A 50 7.67 -2.87 -3.84
C GLN A 50 8.14 -1.46 -3.46
N CYS A 51 8.47 -0.64 -4.46
CA CYS A 51 8.84 0.75 -4.24
C CYS A 51 7.73 1.53 -3.52
N ILE A 52 6.47 1.40 -3.97
CA ILE A 52 5.33 2.13 -3.39
C ILE A 52 5.09 1.70 -1.94
N VAL A 53 5.09 0.39 -1.66
CA VAL A 53 4.87 -0.16 -0.32
C VAL A 53 5.97 0.28 0.64
N ASP A 54 7.23 0.27 0.21
CA ASP A 54 8.33 0.70 1.05
C ASP A 54 8.36 2.22 1.24
N THR A 55 8.05 3.01 0.21
CA THR A 55 8.01 4.48 0.28
C THR A 55 6.87 4.98 1.15
N SER A 56 5.65 4.46 0.93
CA SER A 56 4.49 4.79 1.75
C SER A 56 4.68 4.30 3.19
N GLY A 57 5.26 3.11 3.36
CA GLY A 57 5.62 2.54 4.65
C GLY A 57 6.57 3.42 5.46
N LYS A 58 7.59 4.03 4.86
CA LYS A 58 8.52 4.92 5.58
C LYS A 58 7.83 6.10 6.26
N LYS A 59 6.72 6.57 5.70
CA LYS A 59 5.92 7.69 6.24
C LYS A 59 4.82 7.24 7.22
N MET A 60 4.62 5.94 7.42
CA MET A 60 3.66 5.43 8.40
C MET A 60 4.20 5.56 9.84
N PRO A 61 3.35 5.91 10.83
CA PRO A 61 3.76 5.98 12.22
C PRO A 61 4.27 4.63 12.74
N GLY A 62 5.35 4.66 13.53
CA GLY A 62 6.01 3.49 14.10
C GLY A 62 7.49 3.78 14.33
N LEU A 63 8.16 3.00 15.18
CA LEU A 63 9.59 3.18 15.46
C LEU A 63 10.48 2.48 14.42
N PHE A 64 10.00 1.40 13.83
CA PHE A 64 10.70 0.58 12.83
C PHE A 64 9.68 -0.14 11.94
N SER A 65 10.13 -0.75 10.84
CA SER A 65 9.26 -1.34 9.82
C SER A 65 8.43 -2.53 10.30
N TRP A 66 8.92 -3.29 11.28
CA TRP A 66 8.24 -4.43 11.92
C TRP A 66 7.55 -4.05 13.26
N ASP A 67 7.26 -2.77 13.47
CA ASP A 67 6.56 -2.31 14.69
C ASP A 67 5.12 -2.87 14.69
N PRO A 68 4.71 -3.64 15.72
CA PRO A 68 3.38 -4.27 15.77
C PRO A 68 2.23 -3.27 15.65
N ARG A 69 2.47 -2.01 16.01
CA ARG A 69 1.47 -0.93 15.87
C ARG A 69 1.20 -0.54 14.42
N ARG A 70 2.00 -1.02 13.48
CA ARG A 70 1.84 -0.79 12.04
C ARG A 70 0.84 -1.74 11.38
N ALA A 71 0.54 -2.90 11.99
CA ALA A 71 -0.49 -3.81 11.48
C ALA A 71 -1.85 -3.12 11.19
N PRO A 72 -2.48 -2.40 12.14
CA PRO A 72 -3.74 -1.69 11.85
C PRO A 72 -3.58 -0.55 10.83
N ILE A 73 -2.38 0.04 10.71
CA ILE A 73 -2.11 1.07 9.71
C ILE A 73 -2.08 0.45 8.32
N TYR A 74 -1.39 -0.68 8.15
CA TYR A 74 -1.39 -1.43 6.89
C TYR A 74 -2.79 -1.86 6.50
N MET A 75 -3.62 -2.33 7.44
CA MET A 75 -5.03 -2.64 7.17
C MET A 75 -5.82 -1.42 6.68
N GLY A 76 -5.63 -0.25 7.30
CA GLY A 76 -6.26 0.99 6.83
C GLY A 76 -5.85 1.37 5.40
N TYR A 77 -4.55 1.22 5.08
CA TYR A 77 -4.07 1.44 3.72
C TYR A 77 -4.62 0.40 2.74
N THR A 78 -4.72 -0.86 3.13
CA THR A 78 -5.38 -1.91 2.34
C THR A 78 -6.82 -1.52 1.99
N ASP A 79 -7.59 -1.03 2.96
CA ASP A 79 -8.97 -0.59 2.72
C ASP A 79 -9.05 0.64 1.80
N LEU A 80 -8.09 1.55 1.89
CA LEU A 80 -7.95 2.67 0.95
C LEU A 80 -7.71 2.16 -0.49
N ILE A 81 -6.85 1.15 -0.69
CA ILE A 81 -6.57 0.60 -2.01
C ILE A 81 -7.78 -0.17 -2.56
N LYS A 82 -8.45 -0.97 -1.74
CA LYS A 82 -9.72 -1.61 -2.11
C LYS A 82 -10.76 -0.60 -2.56
N PHE A 83 -10.86 0.53 -1.86
CA PHE A 83 -11.76 1.62 -2.25
C PHE A 83 -11.36 2.24 -3.60
N LYS A 84 -10.06 2.48 -3.84
CA LYS A 84 -9.58 2.96 -5.15
C LYS A 84 -9.94 2.00 -6.29
N LEU A 85 -9.68 0.70 -6.12
CA LEU A 85 -10.05 -0.35 -7.09
C LEU A 85 -11.56 -0.33 -7.38
N TYR A 86 -12.38 -0.31 -6.33
CA TYR A 86 -13.84 -0.22 -6.45
C TYR A 86 -14.31 1.02 -7.22
N VAL A 87 -13.69 2.19 -6.98
CA VAL A 87 -14.02 3.43 -7.71
C VAL A 87 -13.59 3.35 -9.18
N SER A 88 -12.45 2.74 -9.48
CA SER A 88 -12.00 2.52 -10.87
C SER A 88 -12.96 1.59 -11.65
N GLU A 89 -13.52 0.57 -10.99
CA GLU A 89 -14.53 -0.32 -11.59
C GLU A 89 -15.87 0.38 -11.83
N LEU A 90 -16.29 1.28 -10.93
CA LEU A 90 -17.52 2.07 -11.05
C LEU A 90 -17.56 2.94 -12.31
N SER A 91 -16.42 3.49 -12.75
CA SER A 91 -16.34 4.26 -14.00
C SER A 91 -16.65 3.44 -15.26
N GLY A 92 -16.70 2.10 -15.16
CA GLY A 92 -16.89 1.15 -16.26
C GLY A 92 -18.34 0.77 -16.63
N HIS A 93 -19.37 1.52 -16.20
CA HIS A 93 -20.79 1.34 -16.59
C HIS A 93 -21.57 0.16 -15.98
N ALA A 94 -21.09 -0.50 -14.92
CA ALA A 94 -21.94 -1.46 -14.19
C ALA A 94 -21.49 -1.63 -12.74
N ALA A 95 -22.02 -0.82 -11.84
CA ALA A 95 -21.92 -1.13 -10.41
C ALA A 95 -23.18 -0.69 -9.65
N GLU A 96 -24.24 -1.48 -9.84
CA GLU A 96 -25.19 -1.74 -8.75
C GLU A 96 -24.60 -2.84 -7.88
N LYS A 97 -24.10 -2.50 -6.69
CA LYS A 97 -24.11 -3.42 -5.53
C LYS A 97 -23.74 -2.81 -4.18
N ASP A 98 -23.03 -1.69 -4.14
CA ASP A 98 -22.70 -1.00 -2.89
C ASP A 98 -22.77 0.53 -3.04
N ASP A 99 -23.07 1.24 -1.95
CA ASP A 99 -23.09 2.72 -1.89
C ASP A 99 -21.67 3.27 -1.66
N PRO A 100 -21.10 4.03 -2.62
CA PRO A 100 -19.77 4.62 -2.48
C PRO A 100 -19.64 5.55 -1.27
N ASN A 101 -20.71 6.25 -0.90
CA ASN A 101 -20.70 7.14 0.25
C ASN A 101 -20.58 6.37 1.56
N LYS A 102 -21.25 5.21 1.64
CA LYS A 102 -21.15 4.29 2.77
C LYS A 102 -19.72 3.74 2.90
N LYS A 103 -19.11 3.28 1.80
CA LYS A 103 -17.71 2.81 1.82
C LYS A 103 -16.74 3.92 2.23
N LEU A 104 -16.94 5.14 1.73
CA LEU A 104 -16.13 6.30 2.12
C LEU A 104 -16.31 6.65 3.60
N SER A 105 -17.53 6.53 4.15
CA SER A 105 -17.78 6.71 5.58
C SER A 105 -17.02 5.69 6.42
N THR A 106 -17.12 4.40 6.09
CA THR A 106 -16.37 3.34 6.77
C THR A 106 -14.86 3.59 6.69
N LEU A 107 -14.36 4.05 5.56
CA LEU A 107 -12.94 4.37 5.41
C LEU A 107 -12.51 5.53 6.32
N ARG A 108 -13.33 6.59 6.44
CA ARG A 108 -13.07 7.70 7.39
C ARG A 108 -13.03 7.21 8.84
N GLU A 109 -13.89 6.27 9.20
CA GLU A 109 -13.91 5.62 10.52
C GLU A 109 -12.63 4.79 10.75
N THR A 110 -12.20 3.99 9.78
CA THR A 110 -10.95 3.21 9.85
C THR A 110 -9.73 4.09 10.13
N PHE A 111 -9.65 5.27 9.50
CA PHE A 111 -8.56 6.24 9.73
C PHE A 111 -8.81 7.17 10.93
N GLY A 112 -9.97 7.09 11.59
CA GLY A 112 -10.34 7.91 12.73
C GLY A 112 -10.74 9.35 12.42
N SER A 113 -10.41 9.89 11.24
CA SER A 113 -10.88 11.20 10.77
C SER A 113 -10.77 11.36 9.26
N ALA A 114 -11.52 12.31 8.71
CA ALA A 114 -11.39 12.69 7.30
C ALA A 114 -9.99 13.24 6.96
N GLN A 115 -9.36 13.95 7.90
CA GLN A 115 -8.01 14.47 7.71
C GLN A 115 -6.98 13.34 7.67
N ALA A 116 -7.04 12.37 8.58
CA ALA A 116 -6.13 11.23 8.60
C ALA A 116 -6.28 10.37 7.32
N LEU A 117 -7.51 10.20 6.82
CA LEU A 117 -7.74 9.57 5.53
C LEU A 117 -7.10 10.36 4.38
N ALA A 118 -7.28 11.69 4.35
CA ALA A 118 -6.67 12.54 3.33
C ALA A 118 -5.14 12.49 3.37
N ASP A 119 -4.55 12.48 4.57
CA ASP A 119 -3.11 12.34 4.76
C ASP A 119 -2.60 10.98 4.28
N ALA A 120 -3.33 9.89 4.55
CA ALA A 120 -2.98 8.56 4.06
C ALA A 120 -3.08 8.46 2.54
N HIS A 121 -4.14 9.03 1.95
CA HIS A 121 -4.29 9.12 0.50
C HIS A 121 -3.14 9.91 -0.13
N ARG A 122 -2.79 11.07 0.44
CA ARG A 122 -1.66 11.89 -0.01
C ARG A 122 -0.35 11.12 0.09
N ASN A 123 -0.08 10.46 1.21
CA ASN A 123 1.12 9.63 1.37
C ASN A 123 1.23 8.58 0.26
N PHE A 124 0.14 7.87 -0.01
CA PHE A 124 0.10 6.88 -1.08
C PHE A 124 0.38 7.51 -2.45
N SER A 125 -0.34 8.58 -2.82
CA SER A 125 -0.18 9.25 -4.11
C SER A 125 1.22 9.83 -4.31
N GLU A 126 1.81 10.45 -3.27
CA GLU A 126 3.21 10.92 -3.31
C GLU A 126 4.19 9.76 -3.49
N SER A 127 3.89 8.59 -2.91
CA SER A 127 4.73 7.39 -3.05
C SER A 127 4.67 6.82 -4.46
N VAL A 128 3.48 6.80 -5.09
CA VAL A 128 3.32 6.42 -6.50
C VAL A 128 4.16 7.34 -7.38
N LEU A 129 3.97 8.65 -7.26
CA LEU A 129 4.71 9.62 -8.07
C LEU A 129 6.23 9.48 -7.92
N ALA A 130 6.72 9.44 -6.67
CA ALA A 130 8.15 9.30 -6.41
C ALA A 130 8.74 8.00 -6.97
N CYS A 131 7.97 6.90 -6.95
CA CYS A 131 8.39 5.63 -7.52
C CYS A 131 8.40 5.65 -9.05
N PHE A 132 7.39 6.25 -9.68
CA PHE A 132 7.37 6.42 -11.13
C PHE A 132 8.54 7.28 -11.60
N GLU A 133 8.80 8.41 -10.96
CA GLU A 133 9.96 9.26 -11.24
C GLU A 133 11.28 8.50 -11.08
N SER A 134 11.44 7.74 -10.00
CA SER A 134 12.67 6.99 -9.74
C SER A 134 12.87 5.80 -10.68
N LEU A 135 11.82 5.13 -11.13
CA LEU A 135 11.94 3.95 -11.99
C LEU A 135 12.09 4.35 -13.46
N THR A 136 11.32 5.33 -13.93
CA THR A 136 11.46 5.87 -15.29
C THR A 136 12.85 6.46 -15.54
N SER A 137 13.40 7.18 -14.55
CA SER A 137 14.77 7.75 -14.64
C SER A 137 15.89 6.70 -14.64
N LYS A 138 15.66 5.51 -14.08
CA LYS A 138 16.60 4.37 -14.18
C LYS A 138 16.53 3.69 -15.53
N THR A 139 15.36 3.65 -16.16
CA THR A 139 15.14 3.02 -17.47
C THR A 139 15.50 3.91 -18.65
N ASP A 140 15.86 5.17 -18.41
CA ASP A 140 16.30 6.10 -19.46
C ASP A 140 17.73 5.76 -19.95
N PRO A 141 17.90 5.30 -21.21
CA PRO A 141 19.21 4.91 -21.75
C PRO A 141 20.20 6.08 -21.88
N ASP A 142 19.75 7.33 -21.83
CA ASP A 142 20.66 8.49 -21.83
C ASP A 142 21.30 8.72 -20.45
N ASN A 143 20.74 8.14 -19.38
CA ASN A 143 21.28 8.21 -18.02
C ASN A 143 22.37 7.14 -17.76
N GLU A 144 22.34 6.01 -18.49
CA GLU A 144 23.41 4.99 -18.48
C GLU A 144 24.72 5.48 -19.13
N ARG A 145 24.70 6.58 -19.91
CA ARG A 145 25.89 7.16 -20.55
C ARG A 145 26.67 8.15 -19.66
N LEU A 146 26.18 8.42 -18.45
CA LEU A 146 26.79 9.38 -17.51
C LEU A 146 27.40 8.71 -16.26
N LEU A 147 27.40 7.38 -16.19
CA LEU A 147 28.10 6.56 -15.20
C LEU A 147 29.30 5.84 -15.83
#